data_AF-A0A416AAT9-F1
#
_entry.id   AF-A0A416AAT9-F1
#
_cell.length_a   1.000
_cell.length_b   1.000
_cell.length_c   1.000
_cell.angle_alpha   90.00
_cell.angle_beta   90.00
_cell.angle_gamma   90.00
#
_symmetry.space_group_name_H-M   'P 1'
#
loop_
_entity.id
_entity.type
_entity.pdbx_description
1 polymer ?
#
loop_
_entity_poly.entity_id
_entity_poly.type
_entity_poly.pdbx_seq_one_letter_code
_entity_poly.pdbx_strand_id
1 'polypeptide(L)'
;MELKDFIKETLVQIAQGIEEAQVELAETDCIINPRDIKEDGFANVIIKNKRHTVQCVDFNIALTSTSESADKAGIGVMLGSFGIGGNRTSSDGSTSNTSISFSVPVVFPSIDNENKPVSRSIRTITPRSSRRL
;
A
#
# COMPACT_ATOMS: atom_id res chain seq x y z
N MET A 1 -6.77 -23.37 10.07
CA MET A 1 -5.94 -22.20 10.44
C MET A 1 -6.63 -21.48 11.58
N GLU A 2 -5.90 -21.15 12.65
CA GLU A 2 -6.42 -20.30 13.74
C GLU A 2 -6.39 -18.82 13.33
N LEU A 3 -7.24 -17.98 13.94
CA LEU A 3 -7.32 -16.55 13.60
C LEU A 3 -5.97 -15.83 13.73
N LYS A 4 -5.16 -16.16 14.75
CA LYS A 4 -3.83 -15.56 14.94
C LYS A 4 -2.86 -15.89 13.81
N ASP A 5 -2.94 -17.10 13.27
CA ASP A 5 -2.06 -17.57 12.20
C ASP A 5 -2.47 -16.94 10.87
N PHE A 6 -3.78 -16.79 10.64
CA PHE A 6 -4.32 -16.04 9.52
C PHE A 6 -3.84 -14.59 9.49
N ILE A 7 -3.97 -13.87 10.61
CA ILE A 7 -3.54 -12.47 10.71
C ILE A 7 -2.03 -12.34 10.43
N LYS A 8 -1.23 -13.21 11.05
CA LYS A 8 0.23 -13.25 10.86
C LYS A 8 0.60 -13.48 9.40
N GLU A 9 0.06 -14.52 8.77
CA GLU A 9 0.37 -14.86 7.38
C GLU A 9 -0.08 -13.78 6.40
N THR A 10 -1.27 -13.20 6.62
CA THR A 10 -1.76 -12.06 5.84
C THR A 10 -0.80 -10.87 5.89
N LEU A 11 -0.40 -10.45 7.11
CA LEU A 11 0.48 -9.30 7.27
C LEU A 11 1.85 -9.54 6.65
N VAL A 12 2.38 -10.77 6.75
CA VAL A 12 3.64 -11.16 6.10
C VAL A 12 3.51 -11.06 4.58
N GLN A 13 2.44 -11.61 3.99
CA GLN A 13 2.23 -11.56 2.54
C GLN A 13 2.06 -10.11 2.03
N ILE A 14 1.34 -9.26 2.76
CA ILE A 14 1.21 -7.84 2.42
C ILE A 14 2.59 -7.16 2.45
N ALA A 15 3.37 -7.37 3.51
CA ALA A 15 4.69 -6.78 3.64
C ALA A 15 5.66 -7.25 2.54
N GLN A 16 5.69 -8.55 2.26
CA GLN A 16 6.51 -9.12 1.19
C GLN A 16 6.11 -8.59 -0.17
N GLY A 17 4.81 -8.53 -0.48
CA GLY A 17 4.33 -7.95 -1.74
C GLY A 17 4.71 -6.48 -1.91
N ILE A 18 4.72 -5.70 -0.82
CA ILE A 18 5.21 -4.31 -0.83
C ILE A 18 6.72 -4.26 -1.12
N GLU A 19 7.52 -5.12 -0.46
CA GLU A 19 8.97 -5.18 -0.66
C GLU A 19 9.34 -5.60 -2.09
N GLU A 20 8.69 -6.65 -2.61
CA GLU A 20 8.89 -7.14 -3.98
C GLU A 20 8.53 -6.09 -5.02
N ALA A 21 7.36 -5.45 -4.88
CA ALA A 21 6.96 -4.35 -5.77
C ALA A 21 7.94 -3.17 -5.71
N GLN A 22 8.46 -2.84 -4.53
CA GLN A 22 9.46 -1.77 -4.38
C GLN A 22 10.78 -2.12 -5.08
N VAL A 23 11.19 -3.39 -5.07
CA VAL A 23 12.38 -3.89 -5.78
C VAL A 23 12.18 -3.81 -7.30
N GLU A 24 11.04 -4.27 -7.82
CA GLU A 24 10.75 -4.21 -9.27
C GLU A 24 10.69 -2.78 -9.80
N LEU A 25 10.28 -1.83 -8.95
CA LEU A 25 10.14 -0.42 -9.30
C LEU A 25 11.37 0.43 -8.98
N ALA A 26 12.51 -0.18 -8.64
CA ALA A 26 13.72 0.53 -8.20
C ALA A 26 14.25 1.57 -9.22
N GLU A 27 14.00 1.35 -10.51
CA GLU A 27 14.41 2.24 -11.60
C GLU A 27 13.36 3.33 -11.93
N THR A 28 12.31 3.45 -11.12
CA THR A 28 11.25 4.44 -11.28
C THR A 28 11.25 5.43 -10.11
N ASP A 29 10.53 6.54 -10.26
CA ASP A 29 10.27 7.46 -9.14
C ASP A 29 9.12 6.99 -8.22
N CYS A 30 8.66 5.73 -8.37
CA CYS A 30 7.64 5.16 -7.51
C CYS A 30 8.21 4.75 -6.16
N ILE A 31 7.57 5.17 -5.07
CA ILE A 31 7.98 4.86 -3.71
C ILE A 31 6.77 4.36 -2.93
N ILE A 32 6.83 3.11 -2.51
CA ILE A 32 5.78 2.41 -1.78
C ILE A 32 6.08 2.50 -0.29
N ASN A 33 5.04 2.83 0.48
CA ASN A 33 5.08 3.01 1.92
C ASN A 33 6.22 3.95 2.41
N PRO A 34 6.26 5.22 1.94
CA PRO A 34 7.32 6.15 2.30
C PRO A 34 7.31 6.48 3.79
N ARG A 35 8.50 6.71 4.36
CA ARG A 35 8.66 7.23 5.73
C ARG A 35 8.37 8.74 5.78
N ASP A 36 8.09 9.26 6.97
CA ASP A 36 8.02 10.70 7.27
C ASP A 36 6.94 11.45 6.48
N ILE A 37 5.82 10.76 6.20
CA ILE A 37 4.63 11.35 5.61
C ILE A 37 4.10 12.44 6.56
N LYS A 38 3.84 13.62 6.00
CA LYS A 38 3.22 14.76 6.70
C LYS A 38 1.91 15.11 6.03
N GLU A 39 0.95 15.53 6.84
CA GLU A 39 -0.32 16.07 6.35
C GLU A 39 -0.34 17.58 6.58
N ASP A 40 -0.38 18.32 5.48
CA ASP A 40 -0.47 19.79 5.47
C ASP A 40 -1.42 20.16 4.32
N GLY A 41 -2.72 19.97 4.57
CA GLY A 41 -3.79 19.98 3.56
C GLY A 41 -3.90 18.66 2.77
N PHE A 42 -2.77 18.11 2.34
CA PHE A 42 -2.69 16.79 1.69
C PHE A 42 -1.48 16.00 2.20
N ALA A 43 -1.57 14.66 2.14
CA ALA A 43 -0.47 13.78 2.50
C ALA A 43 0.71 13.98 1.52
N ASN A 44 1.88 14.28 2.07
CA ASN A 44 3.09 14.55 1.29
C ASN A 44 4.34 14.09 2.02
N VAL A 45 5.41 13.88 1.27
CA VAL A 45 6.72 13.47 1.79
C VAL A 45 7.82 14.25 1.07
N ILE A 46 8.93 14.51 1.77
CA ILE A 46 10.13 15.12 1.17
C ILE A 46 11.13 14.04 0.83
N ILE A 47 11.42 13.85 -0.45
CA ILE A 47 12.36 12.84 -0.95
C ILE A 47 13.35 13.56 -1.87
N LYS A 48 14.66 13.36 -1.64
CA LYS A 48 15.73 14.05 -2.39
C LYS A 48 15.48 15.57 -2.51
N ASN A 49 15.04 16.20 -1.42
CA ASN A 49 14.69 17.63 -1.31
C ASN A 49 13.52 18.12 -2.19
N LYS A 50 12.72 17.22 -2.75
CA LYS A 50 11.50 17.53 -3.49
C LYS A 50 10.27 17.10 -2.71
N ARG A 51 9.17 17.85 -2.84
CA ARG A 51 7.89 17.51 -2.22
C ARG A 51 7.11 16.61 -3.16
N HIS A 52 6.77 15.41 -2.68
CA HIS A 52 5.95 14.45 -3.40
C HIS A 52 4.60 14.32 -2.72
N THR A 53 3.54 14.23 -3.51
CA THR A 53 2.21 13.88 -3.00
C THR A 53 2.16 12.39 -2.74
N VAL A 54 1.58 12.01 -1.61
CA VAL A 54 1.33 10.63 -1.24
C VAL A 54 -0.14 10.32 -1.53
N GLN A 55 -0.40 9.20 -2.19
CA GLN A 55 -1.73 8.68 -2.45
C GLN A 55 -1.92 7.38 -1.68
N CYS A 56 -3.06 7.19 -1.02
CA CYS A 56 -3.39 5.91 -0.42
C CYS A 56 -4.09 5.03 -1.45
N VAL A 57 -3.51 3.87 -1.74
CA VAL A 57 -4.14 2.84 -2.57
C VAL A 57 -4.92 1.91 -1.65
N ASP A 58 -6.25 1.93 -1.79
CA ASP A 58 -7.15 1.12 -0.99
C ASP A 58 -7.38 -0.26 -1.63
N PHE A 59 -7.07 -1.31 -0.90
CA PHE A 59 -7.30 -2.69 -1.29
C PHE A 59 -8.51 -3.24 -0.52
N ASN A 60 -9.48 -3.77 -1.26
CA ASN A 60 -10.62 -4.50 -0.71
C ASN A 60 -10.64 -5.88 -1.38
N ILE A 61 -10.19 -6.90 -0.65
CA ILE A 61 -9.96 -8.25 -1.19
C ILE A 61 -10.92 -9.21 -0.52
N ALA A 62 -11.74 -9.90 -1.34
CA ALA A 62 -12.50 -11.05 -0.89
C ALA A 62 -11.64 -12.31 -1.06
N LEU A 63 -11.39 -13.02 0.04
CA LEU A 63 -10.72 -14.30 0.05
C LEU A 63 -11.76 -15.41 0.08
N THR A 64 -11.58 -16.36 -0.83
CA THR A 64 -12.40 -17.56 -0.93
C THR A 64 -11.52 -18.75 -0.56
N SER A 65 -11.84 -19.43 0.53
CA SER A 65 -11.20 -20.72 0.83
C SER A 65 -11.90 -21.82 0.05
N THR A 66 -11.25 -22.39 -0.96
CA THR A 66 -11.74 -23.60 -1.65
C THR A 66 -11.15 -24.84 -0.98
N SER A 67 -11.95 -25.55 -0.19
CA SER A 67 -11.60 -26.84 0.41
C SER A 67 -11.88 -28.00 -0.54
N GLU A 68 -11.18 -28.06 -1.68
CA GLU A 68 -11.23 -29.24 -2.53
C GLU A 68 -10.25 -30.30 -2.01
N SER A 69 -10.81 -31.31 -1.32
CA SER A 69 -10.28 -32.66 -1.11
C SER A 69 -8.78 -32.80 -0.76
N ALA A 70 -8.54 -33.03 0.53
CA ALA A 70 -7.48 -33.80 1.17
C ALA A 70 -5.97 -33.47 0.95
N ASP A 71 -5.51 -32.82 -0.12
CA ASP A 71 -4.04 -32.74 -0.35
C ASP A 71 -3.44 -31.38 -0.74
N LYS A 72 -4.24 -30.31 -0.89
CA LYS A 72 -3.70 -28.97 -1.21
C LYS A 72 -4.46 -27.84 -0.52
N ALA A 73 -4.25 -27.69 0.78
CA ALA A 73 -4.73 -26.53 1.52
C ALA A 73 -3.82 -25.32 1.22
N GLY A 74 -4.31 -24.38 0.41
CA GLY A 74 -3.68 -23.08 0.16
C GLY A 74 -4.73 -21.97 0.08
N ILE A 75 -4.37 -20.76 0.48
CA ILE A 75 -5.24 -19.59 0.32
C ILE A 75 -5.13 -19.14 -1.14
N GLY A 76 -6.16 -19.39 -1.93
CA GLY A 76 -6.27 -18.89 -3.31
C GLY A 76 -6.85 -17.47 -3.32
N VAL A 77 -6.20 -16.53 -4.01
CA VAL A 77 -6.83 -15.26 -4.37
C VAL A 77 -7.74 -15.52 -5.56
N MET A 78 -9.05 -15.61 -5.34
CA MET A 78 -10.02 -15.68 -6.43
C MET A 78 -10.16 -14.27 -7.03
N LEU A 79 -9.27 -13.94 -7.96
CA LEU A 79 -9.51 -12.82 -8.88
C LEU A 79 -10.71 -13.23 -9.73
N GLY A 80 -11.89 -12.74 -9.38
CA GLY A 80 -13.15 -13.14 -9.99
C GLY A 80 -13.01 -13.15 -11.51
N SER A 81 -12.98 -14.34 -12.09
CA SER A 81 -13.14 -14.50 -13.51
C SER A 81 -14.57 -14.07 -13.84
N PHE A 82 -14.73 -12.78 -14.18
CA PHE A 82 -15.83 -12.28 -14.98
C PHE A 82 -15.71 -12.90 -16.39
N GLY A 83 -15.82 -14.23 -16.45
CA GLY A 83 -15.96 -15.00 -17.67
C GLY A 83 -17.44 -15.10 -17.97
N ILE A 84 -17.89 -14.31 -18.93
CA ILE A 84 -19.17 -14.50 -19.61
C ILE A 84 -19.25 -15.95 -20.08
N GLY A 85 -20.25 -16.68 -19.58
CA GLY A 85 -20.70 -17.95 -20.16
C GLY A 85 -19.89 -19.18 -19.75
N GLY A 86 -20.36 -19.92 -18.75
CA GLY A 86 -19.80 -21.23 -18.44
C GLY A 86 -20.40 -21.87 -17.21
N ASN A 87 -21.52 -22.57 -17.40
CA ASN A 87 -22.16 -23.47 -16.45
C ASN A 87 -21.14 -24.29 -15.65
N ARG A 88 -21.07 -24.11 -14.32
CA ARG A 88 -20.37 -25.04 -13.43
C ARG A 88 -21.19 -25.25 -12.14
N THR A 89 -21.82 -26.42 -12.16
CA THR A 89 -22.32 -27.27 -11.08
C THR A 89 -21.98 -26.85 -9.65
N SER A 90 -23.04 -26.71 -8.86
CA SER A 90 -23.05 -26.64 -7.40
C SER A 90 -22.28 -27.79 -6.75
N SER A 91 -21.08 -27.49 -6.24
CA SER A 91 -20.47 -28.22 -5.14
C SER A 91 -20.79 -27.49 -3.84
N ASP A 92 -21.51 -28.17 -2.95
CA ASP A 92 -21.83 -27.76 -1.59
C ASP A 92 -20.55 -27.69 -0.75
N GLY A 93 -19.79 -26.61 -0.93
CA GLY A 93 -18.63 -26.26 -0.13
C GLY A 93 -19.00 -25.06 0.73
N SER A 94 -18.81 -25.16 2.05
CA SER A 94 -18.93 -24.02 2.95
C SER A 94 -17.90 -22.96 2.54
N THR A 95 -18.33 -22.02 1.69
CA THR A 95 -17.49 -20.90 1.27
C THR A 95 -17.36 -19.94 2.44
N SER A 96 -16.30 -20.09 3.23
CA SER A 96 -15.93 -19.06 4.21
C SER A 96 -15.40 -17.85 3.44
N ASN A 97 -16.26 -16.86 3.24
CA ASN A 97 -15.89 -15.57 2.67
C ASN A 97 -15.18 -14.76 3.76
N THR A 98 -13.86 -14.63 3.66
CA THR A 98 -13.07 -13.73 4.53
C THR A 98 -12.68 -12.51 3.71
N SER A 99 -13.02 -11.30 4.14
CA SER A 99 -12.58 -10.08 3.48
C SER A 99 -11.43 -9.42 4.23
N ILE A 100 -10.53 -8.79 3.48
CA ILE A 100 -9.44 -7.98 4.02
C ILE A 100 -9.49 -6.62 3.35
N SER A 101 -9.45 -5.56 4.17
CA SER A 101 -9.32 -4.18 3.72
C SER A 101 -8.06 -3.58 4.32
N PHE A 102 -7.20 -3.02 3.48
CA PHE A 102 -6.00 -2.31 3.92
C PHE A 102 -5.63 -1.24 2.88
N SER A 103 -4.83 -0.28 3.30
CA SER A 103 -4.36 0.80 2.43
C SER A 103 -2.85 0.86 2.45
N VAL A 104 -2.25 1.14 1.29
CA VAL A 104 -0.81 1.34 1.17
C VAL A 104 -0.55 2.76 0.67
N PRO A 105 0.20 3.60 1.40
CA PRO A 105 0.58 4.91 0.90
C PRO A 105 1.64 4.76 -0.19
N VAL A 106 1.46 5.42 -1.32
CA VAL A 106 2.32 5.33 -2.51
C VAL A 106 2.59 6.72 -3.06
N VAL A 107 3.84 7.01 -3.36
CA VAL A 107 4.25 8.08 -4.26
C VAL A 107 4.32 7.48 -5.66
N PHE A 108 3.41 7.85 -6.54
CA PHE A 108 3.48 7.44 -7.94
C PHE A 108 4.50 8.28 -8.73
N PRO A 109 5.04 7.75 -9.84
CA PRO A 109 5.90 8.51 -10.73
C PRO A 109 5.23 9.83 -11.14
N SER A 110 5.94 10.92 -10.98
CA SER A 110 5.47 12.25 -11.35
C SER A 110 6.54 12.98 -12.16
N ILE A 111 6.09 13.82 -13.08
CA ILE A 111 6.99 14.69 -13.84
C ILE A 111 7.20 16.00 -13.08
N ASP A 112 8.43 16.51 -13.15
CA ASP A 112 8.72 17.84 -12.61
C ASP A 112 7.89 18.88 -13.39
N ASN A 113 7.19 19.74 -12.65
CA ASN A 113 6.62 20.93 -13.24
C ASN A 113 7.75 21.95 -13.39
N GLU A 114 8.47 21.93 -14.51
CA GLU A 114 9.67 22.74 -14.79
C GLU A 114 9.52 24.26 -14.53
N ASN A 115 8.29 24.75 -14.34
CA ASN A 115 7.93 26.16 -14.15
C ASN A 115 7.60 26.62 -12.72
N LYS A 116 7.76 25.80 -11.66
CA LYS A 116 7.56 26.30 -10.28
C LYS A 116 8.89 26.40 -9.54
N PRO A 117 9.38 27.61 -9.21
CA PRO A 117 10.55 27.74 -8.36
C PRO A 117 10.24 27.04 -7.03
N VAL A 118 11.11 26.12 -6.61
CA VAL A 118 11.04 25.51 -5.29
C VAL A 118 11.09 26.66 -4.29
N SER A 119 9.96 26.93 -3.64
CA SER A 119 9.90 27.93 -2.57
C SER A 119 10.88 27.47 -1.50
N ARG A 120 12.06 28.09 -1.47
CA ARG A 120 13.01 27.93 -0.38
C ARG A 120 12.31 28.48 0.84
N SER A 121 11.83 27.60 1.72
CA SER A 121 11.37 28.01 3.03
C SER A 121 12.52 28.78 3.68
N ILE A 122 12.32 30.07 3.85
CA ILE A 122 13.24 30.93 4.59
C ILE A 122 13.28 30.34 5.99
N ARG A 123 14.41 29.74 6.37
CA ARG A 123 14.69 29.48 7.78
C ARG A 123 14.80 30.86 8.42
N THR A 124 13.70 31.36 8.98
CA THR A 124 13.74 32.50 9.88
C THR A 124 14.53 32.05 11.10
N ILE A 125 15.83 32.36 11.11
CA ILE A 125 16.67 32.24 12.29
C ILE A 125 16.15 33.32 13.24
N THR A 126 15.29 32.94 14.18
CA THR A 126 14.87 33.85 15.25
C THR A 126 16.12 34.20 16.07
N PRO A 127 16.47 35.49 16.24
CA PRO A 127 17.62 35.84 17.06
C PRO A 127 17.26 35.52 18.51
N ARG A 128 18.08 34.68 19.14
CA ARG A 128 18.03 34.36 20.58
C ARG A 128 18.26 35.67 21.34
N SER A 129 17.21 36.22 21.96
CA SER A 129 17.33 37.42 22.77
C SER A 129 18.35 37.20 23.88
N SER A 130 19.38 38.04 23.88
CA SER A 130 20.38 38.11 24.93
C SER A 130 19.68 38.52 26.24
N ARG A 131 19.65 37.61 27.23
CA ARG A 131 19.45 38.01 28.63
C ARG A 131 20.63 38.91 29.01
N ARG A 132 20.36 40.19 29.25
CA ARG A 132 21.25 41.02 30.07
C ARG A 132 20.99 40.70 31.54
N LEU A 133 22.10 40.58 32.27
CA LEU A 133 22.18 40.57 33.73
C LEU A 133 21.71 41.91 34.30
#